data_AF-A0A945CYZ8-F1
#
_entry.id   AF-A0A945CYZ8-F1
#
_cell.length_a   1.000
_cell.length_b   1.000
_cell.length_c   1.000
_cell.angle_alpha   90.00
_cell.angle_beta   90.00
_cell.angle_gamma   90.00
#
_symmetry.space_group_name_H-M   'P 1'
#
loop_
_entity.id
_entity.type
_entity.pdbx_description
1 polymer ?
#
loop_
_entity_poly.entity_id
_entity_poly.type
_entity_poly.pdbx_seq_one_letter_code
_entity_poly.pdbx_strand_id
1 'polypeptide(L)'
;MTNSGHIPVLPSEVARLLNPSEGDVIVDLTAGRGGHGKQLASLALENVTVILFDLDRENLDYAAEQVKMVGAKVHAYHASFITAAWVREGRR
;
A
#
# COMPACT_ATOMS: atom_id res chain seq x y z
N MET A 1 -15.65 21.30 4.91
CA MET A 1 -14.22 20.90 4.90
C MET A 1 -14.09 19.56 5.61
N THR A 2 -14.25 18.46 4.89
CA THR A 2 -14.18 17.09 5.46
C THR A 2 -12.77 16.55 5.29
N ASN A 3 -11.80 17.12 6.01
CA ASN A 3 -10.44 16.57 6.02
C ASN A 3 -10.12 15.99 7.41
N SER A 4 -10.70 14.83 7.69
CA SER A 4 -10.27 13.95 8.79
C SER A 4 -9.33 12.83 8.29
N GLY A 5 -8.80 12.96 7.07
CA GLY A 5 -7.96 11.97 6.40
C GLY A 5 -6.47 12.26 6.59
N HIS A 6 -5.72 11.23 7.00
CA HIS A 6 -4.27 11.28 7.07
C HIS A 6 -3.70 11.64 5.69
N ILE A 7 -3.03 12.79 5.59
CA ILE A 7 -2.30 13.17 4.37
C ILE A 7 -0.95 12.45 4.42
N PRO A 8 -0.55 11.70 3.38
CA PRO A 8 0.78 11.09 3.32
C PRO A 8 1.86 12.18 3.35
N VAL A 9 3.01 11.88 3.96
CA VAL A 9 4.13 12.83 4.00
C VAL A 9 4.88 12.77 2.67
N LEU A 10 5.16 13.93 2.06
CA LEU A 10 5.85 14.02 0.76
C LEU A 10 5.21 13.19 -0.37
N PRO A 11 3.88 13.33 -0.59
CA PRO A 11 3.16 12.46 -1.52
C PRO A 11 3.63 12.64 -2.98
N SER A 12 3.99 13.85 -3.37
CA SER A 12 4.42 14.17 -4.74
C SER A 12 5.83 13.69 -5.03
N GLU A 13 6.74 13.79 -4.05
CA GLU A 13 8.12 13.32 -4.16
C GLU A 13 8.16 11.79 -4.28
N VAL A 14 7.41 11.09 -3.42
CA VAL A 14 7.33 9.62 -3.46
C VAL A 14 6.75 9.15 -4.78
N ALA A 15 5.65 9.75 -5.24
CA ALA A 15 5.05 9.41 -6.54
C ALA A 15 6.03 9.64 -7.70
N ARG A 16 6.76 10.75 -7.70
CA ARG A 16 7.75 11.06 -8.74
C ARG A 16 8.94 10.10 -8.74
N LEU A 17 9.42 9.70 -7.56
CA LEU A 17 10.57 8.80 -7.43
C LEU A 17 10.21 7.36 -7.79
N LEU A 18 9.04 6.89 -7.37
CA LEU A 18 8.60 5.53 -7.64
C LEU A 18 7.98 5.37 -9.03
N ASN A 19 7.45 6.45 -9.62
CA ASN A 19 6.89 6.50 -10.96
C ASN A 19 5.93 5.33 -11.28
N PRO A 20 4.87 5.14 -10.47
CA PRO A 20 3.96 4.01 -10.61
C PRO A 20 3.29 4.00 -11.98
N SER A 21 3.20 2.81 -12.57
CA SER A 21 2.71 2.57 -13.93
C SER A 21 1.69 1.42 -13.97
N GLU A 22 0.99 1.31 -15.09
CA GLU A 22 -0.01 0.25 -15.30
C GLU A 22 0.59 -1.14 -15.12
N GLY A 23 -0.12 -2.00 -14.37
CA GLY A 23 0.32 -3.37 -14.11
C GLY A 23 1.42 -3.53 -13.05
N ASP A 24 1.86 -2.45 -12.40
CA ASP A 24 2.90 -2.52 -11.39
C ASP A 24 2.49 -3.37 -10.17
N VAL A 25 3.52 -3.93 -9.53
CA VAL A 25 3.41 -4.50 -8.18
C VAL A 25 4.08 -3.55 -7.20
N ILE A 26 3.26 -2.84 -6.43
CA ILE A 26 3.69 -1.89 -5.41
C ILE A 26 3.80 -2.63 -4.08
N VAL A 27 4.93 -2.47 -3.38
CA VAL A 27 5.13 -3.04 -2.04
C VAL A 27 5.25 -1.88 -1.03
N ASP A 28 4.22 -1.70 -0.20
CA ASP A 28 4.22 -0.75 0.90
C ASP A 28 4.58 -1.49 2.19
N LEU A 29 5.83 -1.29 2.63
CA LEU A 29 6.42 -1.97 3.77
C LEU A 29 6.00 -1.37 5.12
N THR A 30 5.27 -0.26 5.10
CA THR A 30 4.86 0.51 6.27
C THR A 30 3.47 1.10 6.01
N ALA A 31 2.49 0.22 5.76
CA ALA A 31 1.19 0.61 5.23
C ALA A 31 0.51 1.72 6.04
N GLY A 32 0.66 1.70 7.38
CA GLY A 32 0.04 2.66 8.29
C GLY A 32 -1.45 2.76 7.99
N ARG A 33 -1.94 3.99 7.78
CA ARG A 33 -3.36 4.20 7.39
C ARG A 33 -3.62 4.10 5.87
N GLY A 34 -2.69 3.56 5.09
CA GLY A 34 -2.84 3.27 3.66
C GLY A 34 -2.70 4.47 2.73
N GLY A 35 -2.18 5.60 3.23
CA GLY A 35 -2.11 6.85 2.48
C GLY A 35 -1.25 6.74 1.21
N HIS A 36 -0.01 6.27 1.33
CA HIS A 36 0.89 6.11 0.18
C HIS A 36 0.45 4.97 -0.73
N GLY A 37 0.13 3.78 -0.18
CA GLY A 37 -0.40 2.68 -0.97
C GLY A 37 -1.60 3.07 -1.85
N LYS A 38 -2.58 3.79 -1.30
CA LYS A 38 -3.75 4.26 -2.07
C LYS A 38 -3.37 5.26 -3.15
N GLN A 39 -2.52 6.22 -2.80
CA GLN A 39 -2.07 7.26 -3.74
C GLN A 39 -1.34 6.64 -4.93
N LEU A 40 -0.36 5.77 -4.67
CA LEU A 40 0.45 5.16 -5.72
C LEU A 40 -0.40 4.23 -6.59
N ALA A 41 -1.31 3.44 -6.00
CA ALA A 41 -2.25 2.61 -6.75
C ALA A 41 -3.18 3.44 -7.65
N SER A 42 -3.64 4.60 -7.19
CA SER A 42 -4.48 5.49 -7.99
C SER A 42 -3.73 6.09 -9.17
N LEU A 43 -2.43 6.32 -9.03
CA LEU A 43 -1.56 6.85 -10.09
C LEU A 43 -1.13 5.75 -11.09
N ALA A 44 -1.01 4.51 -10.62
CA ALA A 44 -0.66 3.34 -11.43
C ALA A 44 -1.72 2.96 -12.47
N LEU A 45 -2.93 3.51 -12.40
CA LEU A 45 -4.07 3.16 -13.28
C LEU A 45 -4.54 1.70 -13.10
N GLU A 46 -4.73 0.97 -14.19
CA GLU A 46 -5.34 -0.36 -14.17
C GLU A 46 -4.34 -1.48 -13.83
N ASN A 47 -4.88 -2.64 -13.45
CA ASN A 47 -4.13 -3.88 -13.25
C ASN A 47 -3.04 -3.85 -12.16
N VAL A 48 -3.03 -2.83 -11.30
CA VAL A 48 -2.04 -2.71 -10.22
C VAL A 48 -2.30 -3.70 -9.07
N THR A 49 -1.21 -4.27 -8.54
CA THR A 49 -1.23 -5.06 -7.31
C THR A 49 -0.50 -4.31 -6.21
N VAL A 50 -1.08 -4.23 -5.02
CA VAL A 50 -0.46 -3.64 -3.85
C VAL A 50 -0.28 -4.71 -2.77
N ILE A 51 0.96 -4.83 -2.30
CA ILE A 51 1.35 -5.68 -1.18
C ILE A 51 1.60 -4.78 0.03
N LEU A 52 0.84 -4.97 1.10
CA LEU A 52 0.88 -4.17 2.31
C LEU A 52 1.51 -4.95 3.46
N PHE A 53 2.42 -4.31 4.19
CA PHE A 53 2.96 -4.79 5.46
C PHE A 53 2.71 -3.75 6.55
N ASP A 54 2.28 -4.23 7.71
CA ASP A 54 2.27 -3.44 8.94
C ASP A 54 2.33 -4.38 10.16
N LEU A 55 2.82 -3.87 11.29
CA LEU A 55 2.82 -4.57 12.57
C LEU A 55 1.52 -4.34 13.35
N ASP A 56 0.77 -3.31 13.00
CA ASP A 56 -0.53 -3.01 13.56
C ASP A 56 -1.63 -3.58 12.65
N ARG A 57 -2.46 -4.46 13.22
CA ARG A 57 -3.53 -5.14 12.49
C ARG A 57 -4.65 -4.19 12.06
N GLU A 58 -5.00 -3.22 12.91
CA GLU A 58 -6.08 -2.28 12.62
C GLU A 58 -5.67 -1.32 11.49
N ASN A 59 -4.41 -0.86 11.52
CA ASN A 59 -3.82 -0.09 10.43
C ASN A 59 -3.82 -0.88 9.12
N LEU A 60 -3.35 -2.13 9.15
CA LEU A 60 -3.29 -2.99 7.98
C LEU A 60 -4.68 -3.22 7.36
N ASP A 61 -5.67 -3.55 8.18
CA ASP A 61 -7.04 -3.79 7.72
C ASP A 61 -7.64 -2.51 7.12
N TYR A 62 -7.43 -1.36 7.77
CA TYR A 62 -7.87 -0.07 7.23
C TYR A 62 -7.18 0.28 5.90
N ALA A 63 -5.85 0.11 5.83
CA ALA A 63 -5.07 0.38 4.63
C ALA A 63 -5.50 -0.51 3.46
N ALA A 64 -5.76 -1.79 3.71
CA ALA A 64 -6.23 -2.72 2.70
C ALA A 64 -7.55 -2.26 2.09
N GLU A 65 -8.51 -1.80 2.90
CA GLU A 65 -9.77 -1.25 2.39
C GLU A 65 -9.56 0.06 1.61
N GLN A 66 -8.68 0.95 2.07
CA GLN A 66 -8.36 2.19 1.36
C GLN A 66 -7.81 1.94 -0.05
N VAL A 67 -6.96 0.92 -0.19
CA VAL A 67 -6.35 0.56 -1.47
C VAL A 67 -7.32 -0.22 -2.36
N LYS A 68 -8.15 -1.11 -1.82
CA LYS A 68 -9.20 -1.79 -2.60
C LYS A 68 -10.19 -0.81 -3.23
N MET A 69 -10.53 0.27 -2.52
CA MET A 69 -11.46 1.29 -3.03
C MET A 69 -10.99 1.99 -4.31
N VAL A 70 -9.70 1.92 -4.64
CA VAL A 70 -9.15 2.49 -5.88
C VAL A 70 -8.94 1.43 -6.97
N GLY A 71 -9.51 0.24 -6.81
CA GLY A 71 -9.55 -0.81 -7.83
C GLY A 71 -8.32 -1.73 -7.87
N ALA A 72 -7.37 -1.54 -6.96
CA ALA A 72 -6.16 -2.36 -6.90
C ALA A 72 -6.42 -3.76 -6.32
N LYS A 73 -5.66 -4.75 -6.80
CA LYS A 73 -5.57 -6.06 -6.14
C LYS A 73 -4.72 -5.93 -4.88
N VAL A 74 -5.20 -6.39 -3.74
CA VAL A 74 -4.50 -6.22 -2.45
C VAL A 74 -4.06 -7.54 -1.84
N HIS A 75 -2.80 -7.60 -1.41
CA HIS A 75 -2.26 -8.64 -0.53
C HIS A 75 -1.78 -7.98 0.77
N ALA A 76 -2.39 -8.32 1.91
CA ALA A 76 -2.05 -7.71 3.19
C ALA A 76 -1.39 -8.72 4.13
N TYR A 77 -0.25 -8.36 4.69
CA TYR A 77 0.55 -9.18 5.59
C TYR A 77 0.77 -8.45 6.91
N HIS A 78 0.18 -8.99 7.98
CA HIS A 78 0.43 -8.53 9.35
C HIS A 78 1.78 -9.09 9.80
N ALA A 79 2.84 -8.38 9.44
CA ALA A 79 4.21 -8.82 9.60
C ALA A 79 5.18 -7.64 9.54
N SER A 80 6.38 -7.82 10.10
CA SER A 80 7.48 -6.87 9.91
C SER A 80 7.94 -6.86 8.45
N PHE A 81 8.31 -5.68 7.94
CA PHE A 81 8.92 -5.53 6.62
C PHE A 81 10.17 -6.40 6.42
N ILE A 82 10.86 -6.81 7.49
CA ILE A 82 12.03 -7.70 7.43
C ILE A 82 11.67 -9.05 6.79
N THR A 83 10.40 -9.45 6.88
CA THR A 83 9.89 -10.71 6.33
C THR A 83 9.51 -10.62 4.86
N ALA A 84 9.53 -9.44 4.23
CA ALA A 84 8.98 -9.20 2.91
C ALA A 84 9.59 -10.09 1.80
N ALA A 85 10.87 -10.43 1.91
CA ALA A 85 11.53 -11.34 0.95
C ALA A 85 11.01 -12.78 1.01
N TRP A 86 10.43 -13.21 2.15
CA TRP A 86 10.13 -14.60 2.46
C TRP A 86 8.64 -14.92 2.46
N VAL A 87 7.79 -13.90 2.54
CA VAL A 87 6.33 -14.04 2.66
C VAL A 87 5.67 -14.74 1.46
N ARG A 88 6.36 -14.84 0.32
CA ARG A 88 5.90 -15.63 -0.84
C ARG A 88 6.15 -17.14 -0.75
N GLU A 89 6.95 -17.62 0.21
CA GLU A 89 7.32 -19.04 0.30
C GLU A 89 6.43 -19.91 1.20
N GLY A 90 5.31 -19.39 1.71
CA GLY A 90 4.36 -20.19 2.50
C GLY A 90 4.92 -20.68 3.85
N ARG A 91 6.04 -20.09 4.33
CA ARG A 91 6.56 -20.38 5.67
C ARG A 91 5.89 -19.45 6.67
N ARG A 92 4.95 -20.01 7.42
CA ARG A 92 4.51 -19.49 8.72
C ARG A 92 5.62 -19.65 9.75
#